data_AF-A0A970V2W6-F1
#
_entry.id   AF-A0A970V2W6-F1
#
_cell.length_a   1.000
_cell.length_b   1.000
_cell.length_c   1.000
_cell.angle_alpha   90.00
_cell.angle_beta   90.00
_cell.angle_gamma   90.00
#
_symmetry.space_group_name_H-M   'P 1'
#
loop_
_entity.id
_entity.type
_entity.pdbx_description
1 polymer ?
#
loop_
_entity_poly.entity_id
_entity_poly.type
_entity_poly.pdbx_seq_one_letter_code
_entity_poly.pdbx_strand_id
1 'polypeptide(L)'
;MDETPRKREPYKLRADPNRQRRLPVTLTEEETEVLLAQVNPGSALGLRNRAILAAILGAGLGVSEVVALRPRDINFREGTVSVKSGKPRVIPVDGHTLAWLSAWAERRKGLGLTLQQPFFCRLRTKGVGKQALPAGGVMTTRNLQVLLRRLAEQAGLGKRVTPRTLRHTYASRLLARGFTLQEVQELLGHSDIASTLVYAQDNPQALKAKVQSHAPRAELAAHIAALEEELAALRKAAGL
;
A
#
# COMPACT_ATOMS: atom_id res chain seq x y z
N MET A 1 -38.40 40.56 30.29
CA MET A 1 -38.09 39.48 29.33
C MET A 1 -37.97 40.13 27.97
N ASP A 2 -36.74 40.36 27.51
CA ASP A 2 -36.48 40.74 26.12
C ASP A 2 -35.06 40.27 25.77
N GLU A 3 -34.94 39.02 25.34
CA GLU A 3 -33.70 38.46 24.80
C GLU A 3 -33.77 38.51 23.27
N THR A 4 -33.23 39.57 22.70
CA THR A 4 -32.94 39.62 21.26
C THR A 4 -31.72 38.74 20.96
N PRO A 5 -31.81 37.73 20.07
CA PRO A 5 -30.69 36.85 19.81
C PRO A 5 -29.60 37.58 19.00
N ARG A 6 -28.37 37.61 19.52
CA ARG A 6 -27.20 38.12 18.79
C ARG A 6 -27.02 37.37 17.48
N LYS A 7 -27.18 38.06 16.34
CA LYS A 7 -26.77 37.56 15.02
C LYS A 7 -25.29 37.20 15.08
N ARG A 8 -24.98 35.90 15.00
CA ARG A 8 -23.60 35.43 14.83
C ARG A 8 -23.18 35.74 13.40
N GLU A 9 -22.27 36.70 13.24
CA GLU A 9 -21.65 36.96 11.94
C GLU A 9 -20.96 35.67 11.43
N PRO A 10 -21.10 35.33 10.14
CA PRO A 10 -20.48 34.14 9.59
C PRO A 10 -18.95 34.27 9.66
N TYR A 11 -18.32 33.26 10.24
CA TYR A 11 -16.86 33.16 10.37
C TYR A 11 -16.23 33.18 8.97
N LYS A 12 -15.71 34.34 8.54
CA LYS A 12 -14.97 34.46 7.28
C LYS A 12 -13.68 33.64 7.42
N LEU A 13 -13.62 32.50 6.72
CA LEU A 13 -12.39 31.74 6.54
C LEU A 13 -11.36 32.67 5.90
N ARG A 14 -10.43 33.23 6.67
CA ARG A 14 -9.29 33.96 6.13
C ARG A 14 -8.42 32.95 5.40
N ALA A 15 -8.51 32.93 4.08
CA ALA A 15 -7.56 32.20 3.25
C ALA A 15 -6.17 32.79 3.49
N ASP A 16 -5.27 32.01 4.09
CA ASP A 16 -3.89 32.38 4.33
C ASP A 16 -3.14 32.38 2.99
N PRO A 17 -2.74 33.55 2.46
CA PRO A 17 -2.16 33.67 1.12
C PRO A 17 -0.74 33.11 1.02
N ASN A 18 -0.13 32.67 2.13
CA ASN A 18 1.27 32.26 2.19
C ASN A 18 1.51 30.75 2.39
N ARG A 19 0.48 29.90 2.25
CA ARG A 19 0.71 28.45 2.11
C ARG A 19 1.26 28.16 0.72
N GLN A 20 2.56 28.33 0.54
CA GLN A 20 3.29 27.62 -0.51
C GLN A 20 2.93 26.14 -0.38
N ARG A 21 2.09 25.63 -1.29
CA ARG A 21 1.65 24.24 -1.31
C ARG A 21 2.89 23.39 -1.58
N ARG A 22 3.55 22.92 -0.52
CA ARG A 22 4.65 21.96 -0.64
C ARG A 22 4.12 20.77 -1.41
N LEU A 23 4.73 20.50 -2.56
CA LEU A 23 4.36 19.35 -3.38
C LEU A 23 4.43 18.08 -2.52
N PRO A 24 3.48 17.15 -2.70
CA PRO A 24 3.53 15.88 -2.01
C PRO A 24 4.88 15.20 -2.22
N VAL A 25 5.49 14.72 -1.14
CA VAL A 25 6.69 13.89 -1.25
C VAL A 25 6.30 12.56 -1.88
N THR A 26 6.91 12.25 -3.03
CA THR A 26 6.83 10.95 -3.72
C THR A 26 8.23 10.34 -3.80
N LEU A 27 8.30 9.07 -4.21
CA LEU A 27 9.55 8.39 -4.56
C LEU A 27 9.68 8.30 -6.08
N THR A 28 10.90 8.41 -6.61
CA THR A 28 11.22 8.03 -7.99
C THR A 28 11.21 6.50 -8.12
N GLU A 29 11.41 5.99 -9.34
CA GLU A 29 11.52 4.54 -9.55
C GLU A 29 12.75 4.00 -8.82
N GLU A 30 13.90 4.65 -8.98
CA GLU A 30 15.18 4.26 -8.39
C GLU A 30 15.11 4.26 -6.85
N GLU A 31 14.53 5.31 -6.26
CA GLU A 31 14.35 5.37 -4.80
C GLU A 31 13.39 4.30 -4.29
N THR A 32 12.39 3.93 -5.11
CA THR A 32 11.48 2.84 -4.76
C THR A 32 12.21 1.51 -4.82
N GLU A 33 13.00 1.25 -5.85
CA GLU A 33 13.81 0.03 -5.98
C GLU A 33 14.78 -0.13 -4.80
N VAL A 34 15.53 0.92 -4.46
CA VAL A 34 16.49 0.88 -3.34
C VAL A 34 15.77 0.68 -1.99
N LEU A 35 14.58 1.25 -1.80
CA LEU A 35 13.76 1.01 -0.62
C LEU A 35 13.30 -0.46 -0.54
N LEU A 36 12.83 -1.01 -1.66
CA LEU A 36 12.34 -2.38 -1.73
C LEU A 36 13.46 -3.40 -1.50
N ALA A 37 14.67 -3.11 -1.97
CA ALA A 37 15.86 -3.94 -1.80
C ALA A 37 16.29 -4.13 -0.33
N GLN A 38 15.88 -3.23 0.59
CA GLN A 38 16.19 -3.36 2.02
C GLN A 38 15.42 -4.50 2.72
N VAL A 39 14.43 -5.06 2.05
CA VAL A 39 13.61 -6.14 2.60
C VAL A 39 14.11 -7.48 2.09
N ASN A 40 14.63 -8.35 2.96
CA ASN A 40 14.98 -9.73 2.59
C ASN A 40 13.72 -10.64 2.60
N PRO A 41 13.18 -11.01 1.43
CA PRO A 41 11.95 -11.78 1.35
C PRO A 41 12.13 -13.28 1.65
N GLY A 42 13.36 -13.76 1.85
CA GLY A 42 13.63 -15.15 2.26
C GLY A 42 13.11 -15.47 3.67
N SER A 43 12.97 -14.45 4.52
CA SER A 43 12.38 -14.61 5.86
C SER A 43 10.86 -14.38 5.84
N ALA A 44 10.12 -15.03 6.74
CA ALA A 44 8.68 -14.78 6.88
C ALA A 44 8.35 -13.30 7.19
N LEU A 45 9.19 -12.64 7.98
CA LEU A 45 9.05 -11.23 8.31
C LEU A 45 9.28 -10.34 7.10
N GLY A 46 10.33 -10.62 6.34
CA GLY A 46 10.64 -9.84 5.14
C GLY A 46 9.64 -10.08 4.02
N LEU A 47 9.19 -11.32 3.79
CA LEU A 47 8.13 -11.59 2.81
C LEU A 47 6.84 -10.83 3.14
N ARG A 48 6.44 -10.81 4.41
CA ARG A 48 5.32 -9.98 4.88
C ARG A 48 5.57 -8.51 4.59
N ASN A 49 6.76 -7.99 4.92
CA ASN A 49 7.08 -6.58 4.72
C ASN A 49 7.09 -6.20 3.23
N ARG A 50 7.58 -7.08 2.36
CA ARG A 50 7.59 -6.90 0.91
C ARG A 50 6.16 -6.89 0.36
N ALA A 51 5.30 -7.80 0.82
CA ALA A 51 3.88 -7.81 0.50
C ALA A 51 3.12 -6.57 1.02
N ILE A 52 3.50 -6.02 2.17
CA ILE A 52 2.96 -4.74 2.66
C ILE A 52 3.34 -3.60 1.71
N LEU A 53 4.61 -3.51 1.30
CA LEU A 53 5.07 -2.49 0.37
C LEU A 53 4.35 -2.61 -0.97
N ALA A 54 4.18 -3.83 -1.49
CA ALA A 54 3.41 -4.11 -2.69
C ALA A 54 1.94 -3.66 -2.54
N ALA A 55 1.29 -3.94 -1.40
CA ALA A 55 -0.08 -3.50 -1.16
C ALA A 55 -0.24 -1.96 -1.19
N ILE A 56 0.75 -1.21 -0.71
CA ILE A 56 0.70 0.26 -0.72
C ILE A 56 1.07 0.81 -2.11
N LEU A 57 2.12 0.27 -2.74
CA LEU A 57 2.65 0.78 -4.02
C LEU A 57 1.91 0.27 -5.25
N GLY A 58 1.14 -0.81 -5.14
CA GLY A 58 0.40 -1.42 -6.25
C GLY A 58 -1.12 -1.39 -6.09
N ALA A 59 -1.63 -1.39 -4.85
CA ALA A 59 -3.06 -1.22 -4.57
C ALA A 59 -3.38 0.11 -3.86
N GLY A 60 -2.39 0.99 -3.72
CA GLY A 60 -2.57 2.31 -3.15
C GLY A 60 -3.02 2.33 -1.69
N LEU A 61 -2.99 1.22 -0.94
CA LEU A 61 -3.65 1.13 0.38
C LEU A 61 -3.09 2.13 1.40
N GLY A 62 -3.98 2.75 2.18
CA GLY A 62 -3.65 3.64 3.27
C GLY A 62 -3.18 2.89 4.51
N VAL A 63 -2.52 3.58 5.44
CA VAL A 63 -1.94 2.95 6.64
C VAL A 63 -2.97 2.15 7.46
N SER A 64 -4.17 2.70 7.63
CA SER A 64 -5.26 2.05 8.38
C SER A 64 -5.87 0.88 7.60
N GLU A 65 -5.93 0.99 6.27
CA GLU A 65 -6.44 -0.06 5.38
C GLU A 65 -5.51 -1.27 5.39
N VAL A 66 -4.19 -1.05 5.31
CA VAL A 66 -3.17 -2.11 5.39
C VAL A 66 -3.27 -2.89 6.69
N VAL A 67 -3.34 -2.21 7.84
CA VAL A 67 -3.37 -2.91 9.14
C VAL A 67 -4.70 -3.62 9.40
N ALA A 68 -5.78 -3.18 8.76
CA ALA A 68 -7.12 -3.77 8.90
C ALA A 68 -7.41 -4.89 7.88
N LEU A 69 -6.63 -4.99 6.80
CA LEU A 69 -6.85 -5.90 5.69
C LEU A 69 -7.03 -7.35 6.17
N ARG A 70 -8.07 -8.04 5.71
CA ARG A 70 -8.32 -9.45 6.00
C ARG A 70 -8.04 -10.32 4.78
N PRO A 71 -7.73 -11.62 4.95
CA PRO A 71 -7.53 -12.52 3.82
C PRO A 71 -8.73 -12.56 2.85
N ARG A 72 -9.96 -12.50 3.39
CA ARG A 72 -11.21 -12.46 2.59
C ARG A 72 -11.40 -11.20 1.76
N ASP A 73 -10.62 -10.15 2.03
CA ASP A 73 -10.72 -8.89 1.30
C ASP A 73 -9.87 -8.93 0.01
N ILE A 74 -9.06 -9.98 -0.20
CA ILE A 74 -8.23 -10.15 -1.39
C ILE A 74 -8.83 -11.27 -2.24
N ASN A 75 -9.21 -10.95 -3.46
CA ASN A 75 -9.65 -11.92 -4.45
C ASN A 75 -8.52 -12.20 -5.44
N PHE A 76 -7.73 -13.24 -5.17
CA PHE A 76 -6.61 -13.65 -6.03
C PHE A 76 -7.07 -14.11 -7.41
N ARG A 77 -8.30 -14.61 -7.53
CA ARG A 77 -8.85 -15.07 -8.83
C ARG A 77 -9.20 -13.87 -9.72
N GLU A 78 -9.82 -12.85 -9.16
CA GLU A 78 -10.22 -11.64 -9.91
C GLU A 78 -9.12 -10.57 -9.96
N GLY A 79 -8.09 -10.72 -9.15
CA GLY A 79 -7.00 -9.76 -9.03
C GLY A 79 -7.44 -8.45 -8.39
N THR A 80 -8.22 -8.53 -7.31
CA THR A 80 -8.79 -7.35 -6.67
C THR A 80 -8.59 -7.35 -5.16
N VAL A 81 -8.53 -6.15 -4.57
CA VAL A 81 -8.50 -5.91 -3.13
C VAL A 81 -9.69 -5.04 -2.75
N SER A 82 -10.54 -5.54 -1.88
CA SER A 82 -11.70 -4.84 -1.35
C SER A 82 -11.31 -4.03 -0.11
N VAL A 83 -11.61 -2.73 -0.12
CA VAL A 83 -11.42 -1.86 1.03
C VAL A 83 -12.78 -1.48 1.58
N LYS A 84 -12.98 -1.70 2.88
CA LYS A 84 -14.25 -1.47 3.58
C LYS A 84 -14.23 -0.29 4.55
N SER A 85 -13.04 0.21 4.90
CA SER A 85 -12.88 1.38 5.76
C SER A 85 -12.90 2.67 4.94
N GLY A 86 -13.57 3.72 5.42
CA GLY A 86 -13.77 4.94 4.65
C GLY A 86 -14.82 4.74 3.55
N LYS A 87 -14.56 5.22 2.33
CA LYS A 87 -15.43 4.97 1.17
C LYS A 87 -15.16 3.56 0.64
N PRO A 88 -16.13 2.63 0.70
CA PRO A 88 -15.96 1.27 0.22
C PRO A 88 -15.63 1.23 -1.27
N ARG A 89 -14.70 0.37 -1.67
CA ARG A 89 -14.24 0.25 -3.06
C ARG A 89 -13.54 -1.08 -3.31
N VAL A 90 -13.47 -1.46 -4.58
CA VAL A 90 -12.72 -2.62 -5.06
C VAL A 90 -11.59 -2.10 -5.93
N ILE A 91 -10.36 -2.42 -5.54
CA ILE A 91 -9.14 -1.94 -6.19
C ILE A 91 -8.62 -3.09 -7.07
N PRO A 92 -8.60 -2.95 -8.41
CA PRO A 92 -7.87 -3.86 -9.27
C PRO A 92 -6.37 -3.76 -8.97
N VAL A 93 -5.68 -4.89 -9.00
CA VAL A 93 -4.27 -5.00 -8.66
C VAL A 93 -3.53 -5.70 -9.78
N ASP A 94 -2.34 -5.21 -10.11
CA ASP A 94 -1.47 -5.77 -11.14
C ASP A 94 -0.90 -7.14 -10.73
N GLY A 95 -0.44 -7.92 -11.72
CA GLY A 95 0.09 -9.27 -11.53
C GLY A 95 1.27 -9.31 -10.56
N HIS A 96 2.21 -8.36 -10.64
CA HIS A 96 3.37 -8.30 -9.76
C HIS A 96 2.96 -8.08 -8.30
N THR A 97 2.06 -7.14 -8.02
CA THR A 97 1.55 -6.92 -6.65
C THR A 97 0.76 -8.12 -6.14
N LEU A 98 -0.08 -8.74 -6.97
CA LEU A 98 -0.81 -9.96 -6.61
C LEU A 98 0.13 -11.12 -6.29
N ALA A 99 1.23 -11.26 -7.01
CA ALA A 99 2.19 -12.32 -6.79
C ALA A 99 2.86 -12.19 -5.40
N TRP A 100 3.23 -10.98 -4.97
CA TRP A 100 3.72 -10.74 -3.61
C TRP A 100 2.67 -11.02 -2.52
N LEU A 101 1.41 -10.60 -2.75
CA LEU A 101 0.31 -10.89 -1.83
C LEU A 101 0.05 -12.40 -1.74
N SER A 102 0.12 -13.11 -2.87
CA SER A 102 -0.08 -14.56 -2.95
C SER A 102 1.03 -15.31 -2.23
N ALA A 103 2.29 -14.95 -2.48
CA ALA A 103 3.45 -15.54 -1.79
C ALA A 103 3.34 -15.40 -0.26
N TRP A 104 2.92 -14.21 0.21
CA TRP A 104 2.66 -14.02 1.63
C TRP A 104 1.45 -14.83 2.14
N ALA A 105 0.36 -14.93 1.36
CA ALA A 105 -0.80 -15.75 1.73
C ALA A 105 -0.44 -17.22 1.90
N GLU A 106 0.37 -17.79 1.02
CA GLU A 106 0.86 -19.17 1.16
C GLU A 106 1.80 -19.33 2.36
N ARG A 107 2.73 -18.39 2.55
CA ARG A 107 3.62 -18.42 3.72
C ARG A 107 2.84 -18.34 5.03
N ARG A 108 1.75 -17.57 5.10
CA ARG A 108 0.87 -17.49 6.27
C ARG A 108 0.24 -18.84 6.61
N LYS A 109 -0.24 -19.60 5.61
CA LYS A 109 -0.80 -20.94 5.82
C LYS A 109 0.22 -21.86 6.47
N GLY A 110 1.45 -21.85 5.96
CA GLY A 110 2.56 -22.64 6.53
C GLY A 110 2.98 -22.22 7.95
N LEU A 111 2.59 -21.03 8.42
CA LEU A 111 2.80 -20.55 9.78
C LEU A 111 1.61 -20.81 10.72
N GLY A 112 0.56 -21.50 10.26
CA GLY A 112 -0.66 -21.75 11.02
C GLY A 112 -1.53 -20.50 11.25
N LEU A 113 -1.33 -19.44 10.46
CA LEU A 113 -2.16 -18.25 10.52
C LEU A 113 -3.47 -18.48 9.74
N THR A 114 -4.59 -18.41 10.45
CA THR A 114 -5.93 -18.64 9.89
C THR A 114 -6.53 -17.37 9.27
N LEU A 115 -7.80 -17.48 8.85
CA LEU A 115 -8.59 -16.35 8.33
C LEU A 115 -9.01 -15.34 9.41
N GLN A 116 -8.90 -15.70 10.69
CA GLN A 116 -9.34 -14.86 11.81
C GLN A 116 -8.37 -13.71 12.11
N GLN A 117 -7.08 -13.91 11.82
CA GLN A 117 -6.06 -12.89 12.01
C GLN A 117 -6.05 -11.89 10.85
N PRO A 118 -5.62 -10.63 11.07
CA PRO A 118 -5.37 -9.70 9.97
C PRO A 118 -4.39 -10.29 8.94
N PHE A 119 -4.56 -9.94 7.68
CA PHE A 119 -3.72 -10.39 6.57
C PHE A 119 -2.25 -9.99 6.77
N PHE A 120 -2.01 -8.84 7.37
CA PHE A 120 -0.71 -8.44 7.89
C PHE A 120 -0.74 -8.45 9.42
N CYS A 121 -0.18 -9.50 10.00
CA CYS A 121 -0.09 -9.66 11.46
C CYS A 121 1.34 -9.43 11.95
N ARG A 122 1.48 -9.18 13.25
CA ARG A 122 2.80 -9.25 13.89
C ARG A 122 3.32 -10.69 13.80
N LEU A 123 4.63 -10.83 13.78
CA LEU A 123 5.32 -12.11 13.85
C LEU A 123 6.29 -11.99 15.02
N ARG A 124 6.34 -12.99 15.91
CA ARG A 124 7.37 -13.02 16.96
C ARG A 124 8.56 -13.77 16.44
N THR A 125 9.70 -13.10 16.35
CA THR A 125 10.99 -13.77 16.28
C THR A 125 11.35 -14.19 17.71
N LYS A 126 11.43 -15.50 17.99
CA LYS A 126 12.27 -15.94 19.12
C LYS A 126 13.74 -15.72 18.73
N GLY A 127 14.60 -15.52 19.73
CA GLY A 127 16.00 -15.15 19.56
C GLY A 127 16.79 -16.01 18.56
N VAL A 128 17.87 -15.41 18.07
CA VAL A 128 18.90 -15.91 17.14
C VAL A 128 18.66 -17.32 16.58
N GLY A 129 18.15 -17.39 15.34
CA GLY A 129 18.33 -18.54 14.47
C GLY A 129 17.11 -19.38 14.08
N LYS A 130 15.95 -19.32 14.75
CA LYS A 130 14.85 -20.27 14.43
C LYS A 130 13.43 -19.67 14.50
N GLN A 131 12.73 -19.82 13.37
CA GLN A 131 11.29 -19.68 13.06
C GLN A 131 10.48 -18.59 13.77
N ALA A 132 9.91 -17.70 12.97
CA ALA A 132 8.87 -16.77 13.40
C ALA A 132 7.66 -17.55 13.93
N LEU A 133 7.44 -17.55 15.24
CA LEU A 133 6.25 -18.12 15.85
C LEU A 133 5.07 -17.14 15.61
N PRO A 134 3.86 -17.64 15.30
CA PRO A 134 2.71 -16.78 15.09
C PRO A 134 2.27 -16.19 16.43
N ALA A 135 2.65 -14.95 16.71
CA ALA A 135 1.82 -14.10 17.54
C ALA A 135 0.83 -13.41 16.60
N GLY A 136 -0.35 -14.00 16.41
CA GLY A 136 -1.44 -13.47 15.57
C GLY A 136 -2.00 -12.10 16.01
N GLY A 137 -1.22 -11.31 16.75
CA GLY A 137 -1.56 -9.97 17.19
C GLY A 137 -1.60 -8.97 16.03
N VAL A 138 -2.44 -7.96 16.23
CA VAL A 138 -2.70 -6.91 15.26
C VAL A 138 -1.45 -6.05 15.04
N MET A 139 -1.09 -5.84 13.78
CA MET A 139 -0.07 -4.84 13.43
C MET A 139 -0.69 -3.45 13.60
N THR A 140 -0.01 -2.54 14.29
CA THR A 140 -0.51 -1.17 14.46
C THR A 140 -0.01 -0.26 13.34
N THR A 141 -0.70 0.87 13.13
CA THR A 141 -0.25 1.92 12.20
C THR A 141 1.16 2.42 12.56
N ARG A 142 1.47 2.51 13.86
CA ARG A 142 2.80 2.84 14.38
C ARG A 142 3.85 1.79 13.99
N ASN A 143 3.52 0.49 14.03
CA ASN A 143 4.46 -0.55 13.60
C ASN A 143 4.85 -0.38 12.13
N LEU A 144 3.88 -0.08 11.27
CA LEU A 144 4.13 0.16 9.84
C LEU A 144 4.94 1.44 9.60
N GLN A 145 4.64 2.53 10.31
CA GLN A 145 5.43 3.77 10.21
C GLN A 145 6.88 3.58 10.65
N VAL A 146 7.11 2.81 11.73
CA VAL A 146 8.47 2.49 12.19
C VAL A 146 9.20 1.61 11.18
N LEU A 147 8.52 0.61 10.61
CA LEU A 147 9.08 -0.22 9.53
C LEU A 147 9.55 0.64 8.36
N LEU A 148 8.67 1.49 7.81
CA LEU A 148 9.02 2.32 6.64
C LEU A 148 10.15 3.29 6.92
N ARG A 149 10.19 3.87 8.12
CA ARG A 149 11.29 4.74 8.54
C ARG A 149 12.63 3.99 8.52
N ARG A 150 12.67 2.80 9.12
CA ARG A 150 13.90 1.97 9.15
C ARG A 150 14.35 1.59 7.74
N LEU A 151 13.42 1.18 6.88
CA LEU A 151 13.75 0.84 5.49
C LEU A 151 14.29 2.06 4.73
N ALA A 152 13.72 3.24 4.94
CA ALA A 152 14.21 4.47 4.30
C ALA A 152 15.61 4.86 4.79
N GLU A 153 15.88 4.72 6.09
CA GLU A 153 17.20 4.96 6.68
C GLU A 153 18.23 3.97 6.12
N GLN A 154 17.89 2.68 6.03
CA GLN A 154 18.74 1.64 5.45
C GLN A 154 19.01 1.85 3.96
N ALA A 155 18.00 2.35 3.23
CA ALA A 155 18.09 2.71 1.83
C ALA A 155 18.89 4.01 1.56
N GLY A 156 19.33 4.72 2.61
CA GLY A 156 20.05 5.99 2.47
C GLY A 156 19.17 7.11 1.90
N LEU A 157 17.84 7.01 2.01
CA LEU A 157 16.94 8.02 1.46
C LEU A 157 16.98 9.28 2.34
N GLY A 158 17.41 10.40 1.75
CA GLY A 158 17.47 11.72 2.42
C GLY A 158 16.11 12.34 2.76
N LYS A 159 15.00 11.61 2.53
CA LYS A 159 13.64 12.08 2.77
C LYS A 159 12.81 11.11 3.59
N ARG A 160 11.84 11.67 4.30
CA ARG A 160 10.95 10.89 5.16
C ARG A 160 9.98 10.05 4.32
N VAL A 161 10.13 8.73 4.38
CA VAL A 161 9.17 7.79 3.80
C VAL A 161 8.10 7.42 4.81
N THR A 162 6.85 7.61 4.42
CA THR A 162 5.66 7.27 5.21
C THR A 162 4.67 6.50 4.34
N PRO A 163 3.63 5.87 4.92
CA PRO A 163 2.59 5.23 4.11
C PRO A 163 1.94 6.23 3.13
N ARG A 164 1.81 7.49 3.54
CA ARG A 164 1.30 8.56 2.67
C ARG A 164 2.26 8.88 1.51
N THR A 165 3.56 8.87 1.76
CA THR A 165 4.59 9.05 0.71
C THR A 165 4.45 7.97 -0.36
N LEU A 166 4.39 6.69 0.03
CA LEU A 166 4.25 5.56 -0.90
C LEU A 166 2.92 5.60 -1.65
N ARG A 167 1.84 5.99 -0.98
CA ARG A 167 0.53 6.15 -1.61
C ARG A 167 0.52 7.30 -2.63
N HIS A 168 1.23 8.39 -2.35
CA HIS A 168 1.42 9.46 -3.33
C HIS A 168 2.29 9.02 -4.50
N THR A 169 3.32 8.18 -4.26
CA THR A 169 4.08 7.53 -5.34
C THR A 169 3.16 6.70 -6.24
N TYR A 170 2.26 5.89 -5.66
CA TYR A 170 1.28 5.13 -6.43
C TYR A 170 0.38 6.03 -7.29
N ALA A 171 -0.20 7.08 -6.70
CA ALA A 171 -1.00 8.06 -7.45
C ALA A 171 -0.20 8.69 -8.59
N SER A 172 1.04 9.12 -8.33
CA SER A 172 1.91 9.72 -9.34
C SER A 172 2.21 8.75 -10.48
N ARG A 173 2.43 7.46 -10.19
CA ARG A 173 2.67 6.43 -11.21
C ARG A 173 1.45 6.19 -12.09
N LEU A 174 0.25 6.18 -11.50
CA LEU A 174 -0.98 6.06 -12.27
C LEU A 174 -1.18 7.26 -13.20
N LEU A 175 -0.99 8.48 -12.70
CA LEU A 175 -1.07 9.68 -13.55
C LEU A 175 -0.04 9.64 -14.70
N ALA A 176 1.20 9.21 -14.41
CA ALA A 176 2.23 9.04 -15.44
C ALA A 176 1.89 7.95 -16.48
N ARG A 177 1.07 6.97 -16.11
CA ARG A 177 0.52 5.93 -17.01
C ARG A 177 -0.75 6.36 -17.74
N GLY A 178 -1.12 7.64 -17.66
CA GLY A 178 -2.27 8.19 -18.38
C GLY A 178 -3.62 7.96 -17.70
N PHE A 179 -3.64 7.60 -16.42
CA PHE A 179 -4.89 7.59 -15.64
C PHE A 179 -5.38 9.01 -15.40
N THR A 180 -6.70 9.21 -15.45
CA THR A 180 -7.32 10.49 -15.11
C THR A 180 -7.26 10.70 -13.60
N LEU A 181 -7.40 11.96 -13.16
CA LEU A 181 -7.43 12.23 -11.72
C LEU A 181 -8.60 11.49 -11.04
N GLN A 182 -9.78 11.46 -11.67
CA GLN A 182 -10.92 10.76 -11.09
C GLN A 182 -10.67 9.26 -10.94
N GLU A 183 -10.08 8.61 -11.95
CA GLU A 183 -9.69 7.20 -11.86
C GLU A 183 -8.78 6.96 -10.65
N VAL A 184 -7.78 7.82 -10.45
CA VAL A 184 -6.87 7.74 -9.29
C VAL A 184 -7.61 8.00 -7.97
N GLN A 185 -8.53 8.96 -7.93
CA GLN A 185 -9.33 9.25 -6.74
C GLN A 185 -10.25 8.09 -6.36
N GLU A 186 -10.84 7.43 -7.36
CA GLU A 186 -11.68 6.25 -7.15
C GLU A 186 -10.87 5.10 -6.54
N LEU A 187 -9.69 4.80 -7.09
CA LEU A 187 -8.79 3.76 -6.56
C LEU A 187 -8.32 4.06 -5.13
N LEU A 188 -8.12 5.34 -4.80
CA LEU A 188 -7.70 5.75 -3.46
C LEU A 188 -8.90 5.91 -2.50
N GLY A 189 -10.11 6.17 -2.96
CA GLY A 189 -11.26 6.36 -2.07
C GLY A 189 -11.18 7.61 -1.19
N HIS A 190 -10.48 8.65 -1.65
CA HIS A 190 -10.44 9.95 -0.95
C HIS A 190 -11.67 10.80 -1.28
N SER A 191 -12.29 11.40 -0.25
CA SER A 191 -13.29 12.47 -0.38
C SER A 191 -12.70 13.88 -0.18
N ASP A 192 -11.44 14.02 0.27
CA ASP A 192 -10.85 15.32 0.61
C ASP A 192 -9.53 15.60 -0.15
N ILE A 193 -9.53 16.73 -0.84
CA ILE A 193 -8.73 17.10 -2.04
C ILE A 193 -7.65 18.14 -1.66
N ALA A 194 -6.97 17.97 -0.53
CA ALA A 194 -6.00 19.00 -0.12
C ALA A 194 -4.66 19.00 -0.89
N SER A 195 -4.42 18.08 -1.84
CA SER A 195 -3.17 18.06 -2.62
C SER A 195 -3.28 17.54 -4.06
N THR A 196 -4.49 17.45 -4.62
CA THR A 196 -4.69 16.80 -5.93
C THR A 196 -5.72 17.58 -6.73
N LEU A 197 -5.37 18.83 -7.05
CA LEU A 197 -6.27 19.71 -7.78
C LEU A 197 -6.40 19.28 -9.25
N VAL A 198 -7.68 19.28 -9.63
CA VAL A 198 -8.29 19.27 -10.95
C VAL A 198 -8.43 17.91 -11.63
N TYR A 199 -9.69 17.52 -11.88
CA TYR A 199 -10.21 16.83 -13.07
C TYR A 199 -11.19 15.66 -12.81
N ALA A 200 -12.45 15.97 -13.11
CA ALA A 200 -13.41 15.39 -14.07
C ALA A 200 -13.49 13.87 -14.36
N GLN A 201 -14.71 13.51 -14.77
CA GLN A 201 -15.39 12.22 -14.68
C GLN A 201 -14.90 11.10 -15.59
N ASP A 202 -14.90 9.85 -15.07
CA ASP A 202 -15.33 8.65 -15.81
C ASP A 202 -15.40 7.31 -15.02
N ASN A 203 -15.80 6.25 -15.74
CA ASN A 203 -16.43 4.96 -15.43
C ASN A 203 -15.55 3.87 -14.74
N PRO A 204 -16.04 3.19 -13.67
CA PRO A 204 -15.31 2.17 -12.90
C PRO A 204 -14.85 0.92 -13.67
N GLN A 205 -15.54 0.52 -14.76
CA GLN A 205 -15.20 -0.71 -15.49
C GLN A 205 -13.99 -0.54 -16.41
N ALA A 206 -13.85 0.62 -17.04
CA ALA A 206 -12.69 0.95 -17.87
C ALA A 206 -11.40 1.04 -17.03
N LEU A 207 -11.52 1.57 -15.81
CA LEU A 207 -10.44 1.64 -14.82
C LEU A 207 -9.86 0.26 -14.48
N LYS A 208 -10.72 -0.75 -14.29
CA LYS A 208 -10.28 -2.13 -14.06
C LYS A 208 -9.47 -2.67 -15.24
N ALA A 209 -9.98 -2.52 -16.46
CA ALA A 209 -9.28 -2.96 -17.66
C ALA A 209 -7.93 -2.26 -17.83
N LYS A 210 -7.86 -0.96 -17.54
CA LYS A 210 -6.64 -0.14 -17.67
C LYS A 210 -5.57 -0.48 -16.63
N VAL A 211 -5.97 -0.75 -15.38
CA VAL A 211 -5.01 -1.25 -14.37
C VAL A 211 -4.52 -2.66 -14.72
N GLN A 212 -5.42 -3.51 -15.22
CA GLN A 212 -5.08 -4.89 -15.61
C GLN A 212 -4.32 -4.99 -16.94
N SER A 213 -4.49 -4.05 -17.87
CA SER A 213 -3.72 -4.02 -19.13
C SER A 213 -2.25 -3.70 -18.90
N HIS A 214 -1.91 -3.11 -17.75
CA HIS A 214 -0.52 -2.89 -17.34
C HIS A 214 0.14 -4.09 -16.64
N ALA A 215 -0.57 -5.23 -16.51
CA ALA A 215 -0.01 -6.57 -16.29
C ALA A 215 -1.12 -7.63 -16.49
N PRO A 216 -1.21 -8.29 -17.66
CA PRO A 216 -2.32 -9.18 -17.97
C PRO A 216 -2.42 -10.36 -16.98
N ARG A 217 -3.65 -10.72 -16.61
CA ARG A 217 -3.98 -11.87 -15.75
C ARG A 217 -3.38 -13.20 -16.24
N ALA A 218 -3.15 -13.33 -17.55
CA ALA A 218 -2.48 -14.49 -18.16
C ALA A 218 -1.02 -14.65 -17.70
N GLU A 219 -0.41 -13.60 -17.17
CA GLU A 219 0.97 -13.59 -16.71
C GLU A 219 1.10 -13.75 -15.21
N LEU A 220 0.03 -13.99 -14.42
CA LEU A 220 0.19 -14.16 -12.97
C LEU A 220 1.11 -15.36 -12.66
N ALA A 221 0.97 -16.46 -13.41
CA ALA A 221 1.87 -17.60 -13.27
C ALA A 221 3.31 -17.23 -13.65
N ALA A 222 3.50 -16.42 -14.70
CA ALA A 222 4.81 -15.92 -15.12
C ALA A 222 5.41 -14.95 -14.08
N HIS A 223 4.60 -14.09 -13.45
CA HIS A 223 5.02 -13.20 -12.38
C HIS A 223 5.35 -13.98 -11.11
N ILE A 224 4.57 -15.02 -10.78
CA ILE A 224 4.92 -15.91 -9.66
C ILE A 224 6.24 -16.61 -9.95
N ALA A 225 6.44 -17.14 -11.17
CA ALA A 225 7.71 -17.76 -11.57
C ALA A 225 8.88 -16.76 -11.52
N ALA A 226 8.70 -15.54 -12.05
CA ALA A 226 9.70 -14.48 -11.99
C ALA A 226 10.00 -14.06 -10.55
N LEU A 227 8.99 -14.00 -9.68
CA LEU A 227 9.20 -13.79 -8.25
C LEU A 227 9.96 -14.95 -7.62
N GLU A 228 9.64 -16.20 -7.96
CA GLU A 228 10.37 -17.36 -7.45
C GLU A 228 11.84 -17.33 -7.85
N GLU A 229 12.15 -16.91 -9.09
CA GLU A 229 13.51 -16.66 -9.58
C GLU A 229 14.19 -15.51 -8.82
N GLU A 230 13.51 -14.37 -8.65
CA GLU A 230 14.01 -13.22 -7.87
C GLU A 230 14.30 -13.64 -6.42
N LEU A 231 13.39 -14.38 -5.79
CA LEU A 231 13.57 -14.93 -4.45
C LEU A 231 14.74 -15.91 -4.39
N ALA A 232 14.94 -16.75 -5.41
CA ALA A 232 16.07 -17.67 -5.50
C ALA A 232 17.40 -16.91 -5.65
N ALA A 233 17.44 -15.89 -6.50
CA ALA A 233 18.61 -15.03 -6.69
C ALA A 233 18.97 -14.28 -5.39
N LEU A 234 17.97 -13.73 -4.69
CA LEU A 234 18.16 -13.04 -3.42
C LEU A 234 18.63 -13.99 -2.31
N ARG A 235 18.15 -15.24 -2.27
CA ARG A 235 18.65 -16.27 -1.33
C ARG A 235 20.13 -16.58 -1.58
N LYS A 236 20.49 -16.78 -2.85
CA LYS A 236 21.88 -17.03 -3.27
C LYS A 236 22.80 -15.87 -2.92
N ALA A 237 22.37 -14.63 -3.15
CA ALA A 237 23.12 -13.43 -2.79
C ALA A 237 23.26 -13.23 -1.26
N ALA A 238 22.31 -13.74 -0.48
CA ALA A 238 22.33 -13.69 0.98
C ALA A 238 23.08 -14.85 1.66
N GLY A 239 23.66 -15.78 0.90
CA GLY A 239 24.44 -16.91 1.43
C GLY A 239 23.61 -17.99 2.14
N LEU A 240 22.35 -18.19 1.73
CA LEU A 240 21.43 -19.24 2.21
C LEU A 240 21.18 -20.33 1.17
#